data_AF-A0A7R9U394-F1
#
_entry.id   AF-A0A7R9U394-F1
#
_cell.length_a   1.000
_cell.length_b   1.000
_cell.length_c   1.000
_cell.angle_alpha   90.00
_cell.angle_beta   90.00
_cell.angle_gamma   90.00
#
_symmetry.space_group_name_H-M   'P 1'
#
loop_
_entity.id
_entity.type
_entity.pdbx_description
1 polymer ?
#
loop_
_entity_poly.entity_id
_entity_poly.type
_entity_poly.pdbx_seq_one_letter_code
_entity_poly.pdbx_strand_id
1 'polypeptide(L)'
;NLRQLRATLARGFSCVVASAQPSERGLTMRVLMLAVVTANAAAFLRPRPLLSRHMRALAATVPSLERAESVNAAQLITEHPMNNISPAIVERVGRSLHRTPNHPLNIIKKRIEGYFVERAKKDGVEFEVFDDLAPVVKITQNFDDLLIPEDHVSRSPSDTYYINDELMLRGHTSAHQATLLQNGFDNFLCSGDVYRRDEIDASHYPVFHQMEGVRVFPHLEPAAGSDPVQGNKEVEADLKDALEGMVDAVFGPVEKRWIDAYFPFTEPSFELEIFYNDEWLEVLGCGVMQQDILRKAGRGEQPGWAFGLGLERLAMVLFDVPDIRLFWSNDERFIKQFKDGEITKFKSFSKYPACYKDVSFWIDEETPFHPNDLAEIVRGVGGDLVEEVKLIDEFTHPKTGKTSNAFRINYRSMERSLTNEEVNEMQDRVRDQLVDAFKVELR
;
A
#
# COMPACT_ATOMS: atom_id res chain seq x y z
N ASN A 1 10.25 34.89 27.60
CA ASN A 1 10.37 35.60 28.89
C ASN A 1 11.08 34.71 29.92
N LEU A 2 12.42 34.65 29.94
CA LEU A 2 13.21 33.73 30.79
C LEU A 2 13.00 33.92 32.30
N ARG A 3 12.55 35.11 32.73
CA ARG A 3 12.27 35.40 34.15
C ARG A 3 11.00 34.69 34.65
N GLN A 4 9.98 34.53 33.79
CA GLN A 4 8.76 33.77 34.11
C GLN A 4 9.06 32.27 34.25
N LEU A 5 9.90 31.72 33.35
CA LEU A 5 10.31 30.31 33.43
C LEU A 5 11.09 30.01 34.72
N ARG A 6 11.96 30.92 35.16
CA ARG A 6 12.70 30.81 36.44
C ARG A 6 11.79 30.85 37.66
N ALA A 7 10.74 31.66 37.66
CA ALA A 7 9.80 31.77 38.78
C ALA A 7 8.89 30.53 38.89
N THR A 8 8.46 29.95 37.76
CA THR A 8 7.64 28.73 37.73
C THR A 8 8.44 27.50 38.16
N LEU A 9 9.69 27.39 37.70
CA LEU A 9 10.60 26.33 38.14
C LEU A 9 10.88 26.42 39.64
N ALA A 10 11.19 27.62 40.17
CA ALA A 10 11.45 27.81 41.61
C ALA A 10 10.27 27.42 42.52
N ARG A 11 9.03 27.63 42.08
CA ARG A 11 7.82 27.22 42.82
C ARG A 11 7.58 25.70 42.77
N GLY A 12 7.85 25.06 41.63
CA GLY A 12 7.81 23.60 41.50
C GLY A 12 8.89 22.90 42.34
N PHE A 13 10.09 23.48 42.41
CA PHE A 13 11.22 22.96 43.19
C PHE A 13 10.95 22.90 44.71
N SER A 14 10.26 23.90 45.26
CA SER A 14 9.95 23.92 46.70
C SER A 14 8.91 22.85 47.08
N CYS A 15 8.10 22.39 46.13
CA CYS A 15 7.04 21.41 46.37
C CYS A 15 7.57 19.96 46.33
N VAL A 16 8.47 19.64 45.39
CA VAL A 16 9.03 18.29 45.21
C VAL A 16 10.00 17.90 46.33
N VAL A 17 10.76 18.85 46.86
CA VAL A 17 11.73 18.58 47.95
C VAL A 17 11.02 18.44 49.31
N ALA A 18 9.86 19.08 49.49
CA ALA A 18 9.08 18.99 50.71
C ALA A 18 8.34 17.65 50.86
N SER A 19 7.99 16.98 49.75
CA SER A 19 7.24 15.71 49.73
C SER A 19 8.11 14.45 49.70
N ALA A 20 9.44 14.58 49.57
CA ALA A 20 10.36 13.43 49.48
C ALA A 20 10.75 12.87 50.85
N GLN A 21 10.77 11.53 50.97
CA GLN A 21 11.17 10.82 52.19
C GLN A 21 12.65 11.07 52.54
N PRO A 22 13.05 11.05 53.83
CA PRO A 22 14.39 11.42 54.27
C PRO A 22 15.54 10.61 53.63
N SER A 23 15.28 9.36 53.24
CA SER A 23 16.23 8.46 52.57
C SER A 23 16.53 8.84 51.11
N GLU A 24 15.65 9.61 50.47
CA GLU A 24 15.74 9.91 49.03
C GLU A 24 16.30 11.30 48.74
N ARG A 25 16.28 12.21 49.73
CA ARG A 25 16.70 13.62 49.59
C ARG A 25 18.12 13.78 49.05
N GLY A 26 19.05 12.88 49.39
CA GLY A 26 20.43 12.91 48.90
C GLY A 26 20.57 12.55 47.42
N LEU A 27 19.70 11.67 46.89
CA LEU A 27 19.69 11.24 45.50
C LEU A 27 18.97 12.28 44.63
N THR A 28 17.85 12.83 45.11
CA THR A 28 17.10 13.88 44.42
C THR A 28 17.92 15.16 44.27
N MET A 29 18.72 15.54 45.28
CA MET A 29 19.61 16.73 45.19
C MET A 29 20.75 16.55 44.18
N ARG A 30 21.31 15.33 44.08
CA ARG A 30 22.42 15.02 43.15
C ARG A 30 21.95 14.95 41.70
N VAL A 31 20.80 14.36 41.44
CA VAL A 31 20.20 14.31 40.09
C VAL A 31 19.80 15.72 39.61
N LEU A 32 19.30 16.57 40.51
CA LEU A 32 18.96 17.96 40.19
C LEU A 32 20.18 18.86 39.96
N MET A 33 21.24 18.73 40.77
CA MET A 33 22.48 19.48 40.52
C MET A 33 23.07 19.11 39.15
N LEU A 34 22.97 17.85 38.75
CA LEU A 34 23.40 17.39 37.43
C LEU A 34 22.57 18.02 36.30
N ALA A 35 21.26 18.17 36.49
CA ALA A 35 20.35 18.82 35.53
C ALA A 35 20.58 20.35 35.41
N VAL A 36 20.91 21.03 36.51
CA VAL A 36 21.17 22.49 36.51
C VAL A 36 22.57 22.82 35.95
N VAL A 37 23.56 21.95 36.19
CA VAL A 37 24.91 22.08 35.62
C VAL A 37 24.89 21.80 34.10
N THR A 38 24.09 20.85 33.63
CA THR A 38 23.94 20.56 32.20
C THR A 38 23.16 21.64 31.45
N ALA A 39 22.15 22.28 32.07
CA ALA A 39 21.41 23.38 31.46
C ALA A 39 22.22 24.69 31.31
N ASN A 40 23.22 24.93 32.17
CA ASN A 40 24.07 26.14 32.08
C ASN A 40 25.36 25.95 31.26
N ALA A 41 25.76 24.70 30.96
CA ALA A 41 26.97 24.42 30.19
C ALA A 41 26.78 24.48 28.65
N ALA A 42 25.53 24.60 28.17
CA ALA A 42 25.22 24.60 26.73
C ALA A 42 25.63 25.87 25.98
N ALA A 43 26.15 26.91 26.64
CA ALA A 43 26.53 28.16 25.99
C ALA A 43 28.02 28.28 25.64
N PHE A 44 28.92 27.48 26.19
CA PHE A 44 30.36 27.57 25.90
C PHE A 44 31.04 26.23 26.16
N LEU A 45 31.39 25.49 25.09
CA LEU A 45 32.57 24.63 24.90
C LEU A 45 32.30 23.49 23.91
N ARG A 46 33.26 23.25 23.01
CA ARG A 46 33.27 22.19 21.99
C ARG A 46 32.97 20.80 22.58
N PRO A 47 32.24 19.92 21.87
CA PRO A 47 31.82 18.63 22.42
C PRO A 47 32.98 17.63 22.50
N ARG A 48 33.14 16.98 23.67
CA ARG A 48 33.87 15.70 23.82
C ARG A 48 32.88 14.53 23.72
N PRO A 49 33.24 13.41 23.07
CA PRO A 49 32.28 12.38 22.69
C PRO A 49 32.20 11.28 23.76
N LEU A 50 31.36 11.44 24.79
CA LEU A 50 31.09 10.36 25.76
C LEU A 50 29.60 10.18 26.12
N LEU A 51 28.71 10.97 25.52
CA LEU A 51 27.24 10.84 25.69
C LEU A 51 26.53 10.18 24.50
N SER A 52 27.26 9.63 23.52
CA SER A 52 26.68 9.16 22.25
C SER A 52 26.40 7.67 22.16
N ARG A 53 26.68 6.84 23.18
CA ARG A 53 26.55 5.38 23.04
C ARG A 53 25.19 4.83 23.47
N HIS A 54 24.55 5.41 24.49
CA HIS A 54 23.23 4.96 24.95
C HIS A 54 22.06 5.59 24.17
N MET A 55 22.18 6.85 23.72
CA MET A 55 21.18 7.45 22.82
C MET A 55 21.27 6.90 21.38
N ARG A 56 22.46 6.49 20.91
CA ARG A 56 22.57 5.77 19.62
C ARG A 56 22.04 4.34 19.67
N ALA A 57 22.04 3.70 20.84
CA ALA A 57 21.51 2.33 20.99
C ALA A 57 19.97 2.30 20.97
N LEU A 58 19.30 3.34 21.49
CA LEU A 58 17.84 3.52 21.35
C LEU A 58 17.41 4.02 19.97
N ALA A 59 18.27 4.79 19.27
CA ALA A 59 18.02 5.16 17.88
C ALA A 59 18.21 3.99 16.89
N ALA A 60 18.77 2.86 17.32
CA ALA A 60 19.05 1.70 16.48
C ALA A 60 17.92 0.65 16.44
N THR A 61 16.76 0.92 17.07
CA THR A 61 15.67 -0.06 17.20
C THR A 61 14.37 0.30 16.47
N VAL A 62 14.21 1.55 15.99
CA VAL A 62 13.03 1.98 15.22
C VAL A 62 13.39 1.97 13.72
N PRO A 63 12.62 1.29 12.84
CA PRO A 63 12.93 1.27 11.42
C PRO A 63 12.81 2.66 10.79
N SER A 64 13.68 2.96 9.82
CA SER A 64 13.62 4.22 9.07
C SER A 64 12.37 4.27 8.17
N LEU A 65 11.79 5.47 8.06
CA LEU A 65 10.73 5.77 7.11
C LEU A 65 11.36 6.29 5.82
N GLU A 66 11.67 5.38 4.90
CA GLU A 66 12.15 5.72 3.57
C GLU A 66 11.07 6.43 2.76
N ARG A 67 11.46 7.45 1.99
CA ARG A 67 10.54 8.30 1.21
C ARG A 67 10.61 7.95 -0.27
N ALA A 68 9.53 8.14 -1.01
CA ALA A 68 9.44 7.84 -2.43
C ALA A 68 10.55 8.53 -3.26
N GLU A 69 10.94 9.74 -2.86
CA GLU A 69 12.02 10.51 -3.51
C GLU A 69 13.42 9.90 -3.33
N SER A 70 13.63 9.01 -2.34
CA SER A 70 14.92 8.34 -2.16
C SER A 70 15.11 7.13 -3.09
N VAL A 71 14.05 6.67 -3.76
CA VAL A 71 14.12 5.50 -4.65
C VAL A 71 14.76 5.89 -5.98
N ASN A 72 15.93 5.32 -6.26
CA ASN A 72 16.54 5.39 -7.57
C ASN A 72 15.96 4.29 -8.47
N ALA A 73 14.97 4.63 -9.29
CA ALA A 73 14.30 3.70 -10.19
C ALA A 73 15.27 2.94 -11.12
N ALA A 74 16.39 3.55 -11.51
CA ALA A 74 17.41 2.92 -12.36
C ALA A 74 18.18 1.79 -11.66
N GLN A 75 18.07 1.65 -10.34
CA GLN A 75 18.71 0.60 -9.55
C GLN A 75 17.77 -0.56 -9.19
N LEU A 76 16.52 -0.53 -9.66
CA LEU A 76 15.54 -1.58 -9.38
C LEU A 76 15.74 -2.84 -10.23
N ILE A 77 16.28 -2.69 -11.44
CA ILE A 77 16.70 -3.81 -12.28
C ILE A 77 18.12 -4.17 -11.86
N THR A 78 18.30 -5.42 -11.43
CA THR A 78 19.57 -5.92 -10.93
C THR A 78 19.91 -7.25 -11.59
N GLU A 79 21.18 -7.66 -11.55
CA GLU A 79 21.63 -8.98 -12.00
C GLU A 79 21.26 -10.11 -11.02
N HIS A 80 20.46 -9.83 -9.99
CA HIS A 80 20.08 -10.81 -9.00
C HIS A 80 19.12 -11.86 -9.60
N PRO A 81 19.29 -13.17 -9.35
CA PRO A 81 18.45 -14.21 -9.96
C PRO A 81 16.94 -14.08 -9.69
N MET A 82 16.56 -13.56 -8.52
CA MET A 82 15.16 -13.27 -8.18
C MET A 82 14.60 -11.98 -8.78
N ASN A 83 15.42 -11.14 -9.40
CA ASN A 83 14.95 -9.88 -9.96
C ASN A 83 14.00 -10.16 -11.14
N ASN A 84 12.75 -9.73 -11.02
CA ASN A 84 11.74 -9.88 -12.07
C ASN A 84 11.09 -8.53 -12.43
N ILE A 85 11.78 -7.42 -12.14
CA ILE A 85 11.31 -6.07 -12.46
C ILE A 85 11.66 -5.76 -13.92
N SER A 86 10.65 -5.39 -14.71
CA SER A 86 10.85 -5.00 -16.10
C SER A 86 11.08 -3.49 -16.25
N PRO A 87 11.71 -3.02 -17.35
CA PRO A 87 11.81 -1.60 -17.66
C PRO A 87 10.46 -0.87 -17.65
N ALA A 88 9.39 -1.54 -18.10
CA ALA A 88 8.04 -0.99 -18.09
C ALA A 88 7.55 -0.65 -16.66
N ILE A 89 7.93 -1.46 -15.66
CA ILE A 89 7.61 -1.18 -14.25
C ILE A 89 8.47 -0.05 -13.69
N VAL A 90 9.76 -0.02 -14.03
CA VAL A 90 10.66 1.07 -13.62
C VAL A 90 10.13 2.44 -14.05
N GLU A 91 9.57 2.55 -15.25
CA GLU A 91 8.98 3.79 -15.77
C GLU A 91 7.76 4.29 -14.97
N ARG A 92 7.12 3.42 -14.18
CA ARG A 92 5.97 3.78 -13.33
C ARG A 92 6.35 4.22 -11.94
N VAL A 93 7.49 3.76 -11.44
CA VAL A 93 7.97 4.12 -10.11
C VAL A 93 8.18 5.64 -10.01
N GLY A 94 7.62 6.24 -8.97
CA GLY A 94 7.74 7.66 -8.70
C GLY A 94 6.72 8.56 -9.40
N ARG A 95 5.88 8.02 -10.32
CA ARG A 95 4.79 8.78 -10.97
C ARG A 95 3.80 9.37 -9.95
N SER A 96 3.57 8.66 -8.85
CA SER A 96 2.79 9.12 -7.69
C SER A 96 1.45 9.78 -8.06
N LEU A 97 0.63 9.10 -8.89
CA LEU A 97 -0.60 9.68 -9.44
C LEU A 97 -1.62 10.08 -8.35
N HIS A 98 -1.59 9.39 -7.21
CA HIS A 98 -2.35 9.73 -6.01
C HIS A 98 -1.95 11.08 -5.37
N ARG A 99 -0.85 11.71 -5.81
CA ARG A 99 -0.39 13.05 -5.40
C ARG A 99 -0.48 14.09 -6.51
N THR A 100 -0.83 13.70 -7.73
CA THR A 100 -0.94 14.61 -8.87
C THR A 100 -2.21 15.47 -8.75
N PRO A 101 -2.10 16.82 -8.74
CA PRO A 101 -3.28 17.69 -8.70
C PRO A 101 -4.24 17.43 -9.86
N ASN A 102 -5.54 17.54 -9.59
CA ASN A 102 -6.66 17.24 -10.49
C ASN A 102 -6.74 15.79 -10.96
N HIS A 103 -5.85 14.90 -10.54
CA HIS A 103 -5.94 13.50 -10.92
C HIS A 103 -7.07 12.80 -10.16
N PRO A 104 -7.93 11.98 -10.81
CA PRO A 104 -9.06 11.30 -10.15
C PRO A 104 -8.68 10.57 -8.86
N LEU A 105 -7.51 9.91 -8.85
CA LEU A 105 -7.00 9.21 -7.66
C LEU A 105 -6.65 10.17 -6.53
N ASN A 106 -6.06 11.33 -6.82
CA ASN A 106 -5.79 12.35 -5.82
C ASN A 106 -7.09 12.93 -5.24
N ILE A 107 -8.09 13.16 -6.10
CA ILE A 107 -9.40 13.70 -5.69
C ILE A 107 -10.08 12.76 -4.69
N ILE A 108 -10.17 11.47 -4.98
CA ILE A 108 -10.76 10.49 -4.05
C ILE A 108 -9.93 10.36 -2.79
N LYS A 109 -8.60 10.25 -2.92
CA LYS A 109 -7.70 10.20 -1.77
C LYS A 109 -7.95 11.38 -0.83
N LYS A 110 -7.97 12.61 -1.33
CA LYS A 110 -8.20 13.82 -0.55
C LYS A 110 -9.57 13.87 0.11
N ARG A 111 -10.59 13.31 -0.56
CA ARG A 111 -11.94 13.21 0.00
C ARG A 111 -12.00 12.24 1.19
N ILE A 112 -11.34 11.09 1.08
CA ILE A 112 -11.25 10.10 2.18
C ILE A 112 -10.40 10.64 3.33
N GLU A 113 -9.22 11.21 3.03
CA GLU A 113 -8.36 11.88 4.02
C GLU A 113 -9.14 12.95 4.79
N GLY A 114 -9.89 13.79 4.08
CA GLY A 114 -10.72 14.83 4.68
C GLY A 114 -11.75 14.27 5.65
N TYR A 115 -12.42 13.17 5.32
CA TYR A 115 -13.36 12.51 6.21
C TYR A 115 -12.70 12.04 7.51
N PHE A 116 -11.60 11.29 7.43
CA PHE A 116 -10.93 10.76 8.62
C PHE A 116 -10.32 11.87 9.48
N VAL A 117 -9.73 12.91 8.87
CA VAL A 117 -9.22 14.07 9.61
C VAL A 117 -10.35 14.80 10.35
N GLU A 118 -11.52 14.98 9.73
CA GLU A 118 -12.66 15.60 10.40
C GLU A 118 -13.31 14.70 11.47
N ARG A 119 -13.36 13.38 11.25
CA ARG A 119 -13.80 12.41 12.27
C ARG A 119 -12.85 12.44 13.48
N ALA A 120 -11.55 12.37 13.24
CA ALA A 120 -10.52 12.37 14.27
C ALA A 120 -10.64 13.57 15.22
N LYS A 121 -10.90 14.78 14.67
CA LYS A 121 -11.14 15.99 15.46
C LYS A 121 -12.31 15.87 16.43
N LYS A 122 -13.39 15.16 16.04
CA LYS A 122 -14.55 14.92 16.91
C LYS A 122 -14.23 13.94 18.04
N ASP A 123 -13.40 12.95 17.73
CA ASP A 123 -12.97 11.91 18.66
C ASP A 123 -11.83 12.37 19.58
N GLY A 124 -11.28 13.56 19.36
CA GLY A 124 -10.16 14.10 20.14
C GLY A 124 -8.82 13.41 19.85
N VAL A 125 -8.67 12.83 18.66
CA VAL A 125 -7.44 12.19 18.17
C VAL A 125 -6.95 12.86 16.89
N GLU A 126 -5.73 12.54 16.48
CA GLU A 126 -5.16 12.96 15.20
C GLU A 126 -4.88 11.74 14.32
N PHE A 127 -5.19 11.85 13.04
CA PHE A 127 -4.81 10.88 12.01
C PHE A 127 -3.67 11.46 11.18
N GLU A 128 -2.50 10.86 11.30
CA GLU A 128 -1.34 11.25 10.50
C GLU A 128 -1.47 10.70 9.07
N VAL A 129 -1.15 11.52 8.07
CA VAL A 129 -1.28 11.14 6.66
C VAL A 129 0.10 10.93 6.05
N PHE A 130 0.34 9.71 5.58
CA PHE A 130 1.54 9.32 4.85
C PHE A 130 1.17 9.04 3.40
N ASP A 131 1.60 9.88 2.47
CA ASP A 131 1.35 9.67 1.03
C ASP A 131 2.63 9.60 0.18
N ASP A 132 3.80 9.55 0.83
CA ASP A 132 5.12 9.70 0.22
C ASP A 132 6.12 8.62 0.69
N LEU A 133 5.66 7.49 1.24
CA LEU A 133 6.54 6.38 1.64
C LEU A 133 7.08 5.65 0.41
N ALA A 134 8.33 5.21 0.48
CA ALA A 134 8.99 4.48 -0.59
C ALA A 134 8.24 3.18 -0.94
N PRO A 135 8.01 2.88 -2.23
CA PRO A 135 7.39 1.62 -2.65
C PRO A 135 8.33 0.42 -2.51
N VAL A 136 9.65 0.65 -2.37
CA VAL A 136 10.62 -0.40 -2.08
C VAL A 136 10.57 -0.74 -0.60
N VAL A 137 10.21 -1.99 -0.29
CA VAL A 137 10.07 -2.50 1.07
C VAL A 137 10.86 -3.80 1.24
N LYS A 138 11.14 -4.17 2.48
CA LYS A 138 11.62 -5.50 2.79
C LYS A 138 10.51 -6.52 2.56
N ILE A 139 10.90 -7.72 2.14
CA ILE A 139 9.97 -8.87 2.06
C ILE A 139 9.28 -9.10 3.43
N THR A 140 10.02 -8.91 4.52
CA THR A 140 9.47 -9.03 5.88
C THR A 140 8.36 -8.02 6.18
N GLN A 141 8.51 -6.78 5.70
CA GLN A 141 7.50 -5.73 5.88
C GLN A 141 6.23 -6.05 5.10
N ASN A 142 6.36 -6.57 3.88
CA ASN A 142 5.21 -6.90 3.05
C ASN A 142 4.49 -8.19 3.50
N PHE A 143 5.16 -9.12 4.17
CA PHE A 143 4.56 -10.42 4.50
C PHE A 143 4.69 -10.84 5.96
N ASP A 144 5.91 -11.00 6.47
CA ASP A 144 6.16 -11.62 7.79
C ASP A 144 5.61 -10.79 8.96
N ASP A 145 5.74 -9.47 8.87
CA ASP A 145 5.22 -8.51 9.85
C ASP A 145 3.68 -8.52 9.90
N LEU A 146 3.04 -9.02 8.83
CA LEU A 146 1.59 -9.19 8.68
C LEU A 146 1.13 -10.65 8.86
N LEU A 147 2.01 -11.52 9.35
CA LEU A 147 1.71 -12.95 9.61
C LEU A 147 1.32 -13.75 8.37
N ILE A 148 1.65 -13.27 7.17
CA ILE A 148 1.41 -13.99 5.93
C ILE A 148 2.38 -15.19 5.88
N PRO A 149 1.92 -16.44 5.71
CA PRO A 149 2.81 -17.62 5.68
C PRO A 149 3.85 -17.60 4.54
N GLU A 150 4.99 -18.29 4.73
CA GLU A 150 6.05 -18.40 3.70
C GLU A 150 5.59 -19.12 2.43
N ASP A 151 4.66 -20.06 2.54
CA ASP A 151 4.06 -20.83 1.45
C ASP A 151 2.81 -20.17 0.85
N HIS A 152 2.47 -18.94 1.27
CA HIS A 152 1.31 -18.23 0.78
C HIS A 152 1.48 -17.81 -0.68
N VAL A 153 0.44 -18.00 -1.50
CA VAL A 153 0.46 -17.75 -2.96
C VAL A 153 0.90 -16.33 -3.31
N SER A 154 0.55 -15.33 -2.49
CA SER A 154 0.94 -13.93 -2.73
C SER A 154 2.46 -13.70 -2.74
N ARG A 155 3.25 -14.62 -2.18
CA ARG A 155 4.72 -14.55 -2.22
C ARG A 155 5.29 -15.09 -3.54
N SER A 156 4.47 -15.70 -4.39
CA SER A 156 4.92 -16.23 -5.68
C SER A 156 5.57 -15.13 -6.54
N PRO A 157 6.71 -15.41 -7.19
CA PRO A 157 7.28 -14.52 -8.20
C PRO A 157 6.33 -14.26 -9.37
N SER A 158 5.29 -15.08 -9.58
CA SER A 158 4.25 -14.86 -10.60
C SER A 158 3.25 -13.77 -10.23
N ASP A 159 3.19 -13.37 -8.96
CA ASP A 159 2.23 -12.36 -8.44
C ASP A 159 2.95 -11.11 -7.87
N THR A 160 4.24 -11.24 -7.52
CA THR A 160 5.01 -10.20 -6.82
C THR A 160 6.27 -9.78 -7.59
N TYR A 161 6.59 -8.48 -7.56
CA TYR A 161 7.83 -7.92 -8.10
C TYR A 161 8.96 -7.88 -7.06
N TYR A 162 9.94 -8.77 -7.20
CA TYR A 162 11.12 -8.87 -6.36
C TYR A 162 12.32 -8.13 -6.96
N ILE A 163 13.07 -7.46 -6.09
CA ILE A 163 14.36 -6.86 -6.44
C ILE A 163 15.48 -7.88 -6.19
N ASN A 164 15.45 -8.54 -5.03
CA ASN A 164 16.38 -9.58 -4.60
C ASN A 164 15.77 -10.39 -3.43
N ASP A 165 16.57 -11.20 -2.73
CA ASP A 165 16.13 -12.05 -1.60
C ASP A 165 15.67 -11.27 -0.35
N GLU A 166 15.82 -9.95 -0.32
CA GLU A 166 15.49 -9.10 0.84
C GLU A 166 14.47 -8.00 0.51
N LEU A 167 14.44 -7.52 -0.75
CA LEU A 167 13.72 -6.32 -1.17
C LEU A 167 12.76 -6.60 -2.31
N MET A 168 11.63 -5.90 -2.31
CA MET A 168 10.58 -5.98 -3.31
C MET A 168 9.88 -4.64 -3.50
N LEU A 169 9.09 -4.51 -4.56
CA LEU A 169 8.07 -3.47 -4.65
C LEU A 169 6.83 -3.92 -3.86
N ARG A 170 6.30 -3.08 -2.97
CA ARG A 170 5.18 -3.44 -2.08
C ARG A 170 3.95 -3.91 -2.86
N GLY A 171 3.38 -5.04 -2.46
CA GLY A 171 2.13 -5.57 -3.04
C GLY A 171 0.87 -4.94 -2.45
N HIS A 172 1.00 -4.26 -1.31
CA HIS A 172 -0.09 -3.54 -0.65
C HIS A 172 0.44 -2.47 0.32
N THR A 173 -0.37 -1.46 0.65
CA THR A 173 -0.01 -0.41 1.63
C THR A 173 0.13 -0.92 3.06
N SER A 174 -0.47 -2.08 3.39
CA SER A 174 -0.34 -2.71 4.70
C SER A 174 1.12 -3.05 5.06
N ALA A 175 2.02 -3.11 4.08
CA ALA A 175 3.46 -3.30 4.30
C ALA A 175 4.10 -2.23 5.21
N HIS A 176 3.44 -1.09 5.38
CA HIS A 176 3.91 -0.01 6.25
C HIS A 176 3.30 -0.03 7.66
N GLN A 177 2.30 -0.88 7.95
CA GLN A 177 1.59 -0.88 9.24
C GLN A 177 2.54 -1.08 10.42
N ALA A 178 3.30 -2.18 10.42
CA ALA A 178 4.20 -2.50 11.53
C ALA A 178 5.26 -1.42 11.72
N THR A 179 5.82 -0.90 10.62
CA THR A 179 6.84 0.14 10.67
C THR A 179 6.28 1.46 11.24
N LEU A 180 5.10 1.89 10.82
CA LEU A 180 4.45 3.11 11.34
C LEU A 180 4.06 2.95 12.82
N LEU A 181 3.51 1.80 13.19
CA LEU A 181 3.19 1.49 14.59
C LEU A 181 4.44 1.49 15.48
N GLN A 182 5.57 0.92 15.01
CA GLN A 182 6.86 0.95 15.71
C GLN A 182 7.44 2.36 15.84
N ASN A 183 7.07 3.26 14.94
CA ASN A 183 7.46 4.69 14.98
C ASN A 183 6.58 5.53 15.91
N GLY A 184 5.61 4.95 16.62
CA GLY A 184 4.79 5.68 17.59
C GLY A 184 3.45 6.19 17.05
N PHE A 185 3.10 5.89 15.79
CA PHE A 185 1.83 6.34 15.19
C PHE A 185 0.70 5.37 15.52
N ASP A 186 -0.33 5.85 16.23
CA ASP A 186 -1.49 5.05 16.66
C ASP A 186 -2.69 5.19 15.72
N ASN A 187 -2.81 6.33 15.02
CA ASN A 187 -3.84 6.54 14.01
C ASN A 187 -3.22 7.19 12.79
N PHE A 188 -3.32 6.52 11.65
CA PHE A 188 -2.72 7.00 10.42
C PHE A 188 -3.47 6.53 9.19
N LEU A 189 -3.35 7.31 8.11
CA LEU A 189 -3.65 6.90 6.75
C LEU A 189 -2.35 6.74 5.98
N CYS A 190 -2.24 5.70 5.17
CA CYS A 190 -1.10 5.48 4.28
C CYS A 190 -1.59 5.27 2.85
N SER A 191 -1.27 6.19 1.94
CA SER A 191 -1.63 6.07 0.52
C SER A 191 -0.40 5.92 -0.35
N GLY A 192 -0.47 5.06 -1.36
CA GLY A 192 0.64 4.84 -2.26
C GLY A 192 0.33 3.93 -3.42
N ASP A 193 1.19 4.00 -4.43
CA ASP A 193 1.32 3.04 -5.52
C ASP A 193 1.78 1.67 -4.99
N VAL A 194 1.13 0.60 -5.44
CA VAL A 194 1.39 -0.80 -5.11
C VAL A 194 1.53 -1.59 -6.40
N TYR A 195 2.29 -2.69 -6.34
CA TYR A 195 2.81 -3.37 -7.52
C TYR A 195 2.47 -4.85 -7.47
N ARG A 196 1.76 -5.33 -8.49
CA ARG A 196 1.37 -6.75 -8.62
C ARG A 196 1.55 -7.22 -10.05
N ARG A 197 2.02 -8.46 -10.19
CA ARG A 197 1.96 -9.17 -11.46
C ARG A 197 0.58 -9.80 -11.53
N ASP A 198 -0.16 -9.46 -12.58
CA ASP A 198 -1.59 -9.77 -12.69
C ASP A 198 -2.02 -9.80 -14.16
N GLU A 199 -3.26 -10.19 -14.42
CA GLU A 199 -3.88 -10.26 -15.74
C GLU A 199 -3.91 -8.89 -16.46
N ILE A 200 -4.04 -8.91 -17.79
CA ILE A 200 -4.25 -7.68 -18.58
C ILE A 200 -5.71 -7.61 -18.99
N ASP A 201 -6.45 -6.69 -18.40
CA ASP A 201 -7.81 -6.32 -18.79
C ASP A 201 -8.10 -4.85 -18.41
N ALA A 202 -9.37 -4.44 -18.52
CA ALA A 202 -9.78 -3.07 -18.23
C ALA A 202 -9.77 -2.69 -16.73
N SER A 203 -9.68 -3.67 -15.83
CA SER A 203 -9.69 -3.52 -14.38
C SER A 203 -8.35 -3.82 -13.70
N HIS A 204 -7.46 -4.56 -14.35
CA HIS A 204 -6.17 -4.98 -13.81
C HIS A 204 -5.00 -4.23 -14.46
N TYR A 205 -4.10 -3.75 -13.62
CA TYR A 205 -2.94 -2.99 -14.04
C TYR A 205 -1.76 -3.27 -13.10
N PRO A 206 -0.51 -3.37 -13.60
CA PRO A 206 0.61 -3.83 -12.77
C PRO A 206 0.99 -2.86 -11.64
N VAL A 207 0.54 -1.61 -11.76
CA VAL A 207 0.69 -0.57 -10.75
C VAL A 207 -0.66 0.08 -10.50
N PHE A 208 -1.17 0.00 -9.29
CA PHE A 208 -2.38 0.68 -8.88
C PHE A 208 -2.16 1.31 -7.50
N HIS A 209 -3.14 2.00 -6.93
CA HIS A 209 -2.96 2.76 -5.71
C HIS A 209 -3.90 2.27 -4.63
N GLN A 210 -3.37 2.15 -3.42
CA GLN A 210 -4.17 1.83 -2.25
C GLN A 210 -4.14 2.97 -1.24
N MET A 211 -5.16 2.99 -0.39
CA MET A 211 -5.14 3.69 0.89
C MET A 211 -5.37 2.70 2.01
N GLU A 212 -4.49 2.72 2.98
CA GLU A 212 -4.60 2.07 4.28
C GLU A 212 -5.11 3.07 5.32
N GLY A 213 -5.89 2.59 6.28
CA GLY A 213 -6.08 3.29 7.54
C GLY A 213 -5.92 2.35 8.73
N VAL A 214 -5.30 2.84 9.79
CA VAL A 214 -5.11 2.13 11.05
C VAL A 214 -5.54 3.03 12.20
N ARG A 215 -6.15 2.42 13.22
CA ARG A 215 -6.48 3.06 14.49
C ARG A 215 -6.26 2.09 15.65
N VAL A 216 -5.49 2.51 16.65
CA VAL A 216 -5.25 1.77 17.90
C VAL A 216 -6.01 2.44 19.05
N PHE A 217 -6.47 1.64 20.01
CA PHE A 217 -7.30 2.09 21.14
C PHE A 217 -6.61 1.82 22.48
N PRO A 218 -5.62 2.64 22.90
CA PRO A 218 -4.91 2.42 24.16
C PRO A 218 -5.82 2.37 25.40
N HIS A 219 -6.95 3.07 25.37
CA HIS A 219 -7.91 3.08 26.48
C HIS A 219 -8.76 1.81 26.60
N LEU A 220 -8.73 0.94 25.58
CA LEU A 220 -9.36 -0.36 25.57
C LEU A 220 -8.37 -1.49 25.88
N GLU A 221 -7.12 -1.16 26.25
CA GLU A 221 -6.14 -2.17 26.67
C GLU A 221 -6.72 -3.01 27.82
N PRO A 222 -6.79 -4.34 27.66
CA PRO A 222 -7.35 -5.22 28.67
C PRO A 222 -6.49 -5.21 29.94
N ALA A 223 -7.14 -5.44 31.08
CA ALA A 223 -6.42 -5.54 32.35
C ALA A 223 -5.44 -6.72 32.30
N ALA A 224 -4.27 -6.57 32.94
CA ALA A 224 -3.26 -7.64 32.95
C ALA A 224 -3.86 -8.97 33.45
N GLY A 225 -3.83 -10.00 32.58
CA GLY A 225 -4.35 -11.34 32.88
C GLY A 225 -5.82 -11.59 32.47
N SER A 226 -6.50 -10.63 31.85
CA SER A 226 -7.79 -10.87 31.18
C SER A 226 -7.62 -11.41 29.75
N ASP A 227 -8.73 -11.77 29.12
CA ASP A 227 -8.77 -12.24 27.73
C ASP A 227 -8.34 -11.11 26.77
N PRO A 228 -7.34 -11.32 25.89
CA PRO A 228 -6.91 -10.34 24.88
C PRO A 228 -8.02 -9.88 23.92
N VAL A 229 -9.11 -10.64 23.77
CA VAL A 229 -10.25 -10.30 22.90
C VAL A 229 -11.18 -9.25 23.53
N GLN A 230 -10.97 -8.91 24.81
CA GLN A 230 -11.76 -7.91 25.52
C GLN A 230 -11.51 -6.51 24.93
N GLY A 231 -12.52 -5.95 24.24
CA GLY A 231 -12.43 -4.68 23.51
C GLY A 231 -12.66 -4.83 22.00
N ASN A 232 -12.57 -6.04 21.45
CA ASN A 232 -12.70 -6.26 20.00
C ASN A 232 -14.09 -5.90 19.47
N LYS A 233 -15.15 -6.00 20.29
CA LYS A 233 -16.51 -5.61 19.88
C LYS A 233 -16.65 -4.10 19.74
N GLU A 234 -16.06 -3.35 20.67
CA GLU A 234 -16.01 -1.90 20.63
C GLU A 234 -15.15 -1.41 19.45
N VAL A 235 -14.03 -2.08 19.18
CA VAL A 235 -13.17 -1.80 18.02
C VAL A 235 -13.87 -2.13 16.70
N GLU A 236 -14.56 -3.26 16.60
CA GLU A 236 -15.37 -3.62 15.43
C GLU A 236 -16.49 -2.60 15.19
N ALA A 237 -17.18 -2.17 16.25
CA ALA A 237 -18.23 -1.16 16.13
C ALA A 237 -17.69 0.19 15.65
N ASP A 238 -16.53 0.65 16.16
CA ASP A 238 -15.89 1.88 15.67
C ASP A 238 -15.41 1.72 14.23
N LEU A 239 -14.84 0.56 13.85
CA LEU A 239 -14.44 0.26 12.48
C LEU A 239 -15.62 0.40 11.51
N LYS A 240 -16.75 -0.26 11.83
CA LYS A 240 -17.93 -0.24 10.98
C LYS A 240 -18.51 1.17 10.86
N ASP A 241 -18.64 1.90 11.96
CA ASP A 241 -19.11 3.29 11.96
C ASP A 241 -18.16 4.22 11.19
N ALA A 242 -16.85 4.04 11.34
CA ALA A 242 -15.85 4.80 10.60
C ALA A 242 -15.96 4.59 9.08
N LEU A 243 -16.10 3.35 8.64
CA LEU A 243 -16.14 3.00 7.22
C LEU A 243 -17.49 3.31 6.56
N GLU A 244 -18.61 3.13 7.26
CA GLU A 244 -19.93 3.55 6.75
C GLU A 244 -19.98 5.07 6.56
N GLY A 245 -19.46 5.84 7.51
CA GLY A 245 -19.36 7.29 7.36
C GLY A 245 -18.39 7.73 6.25
N MET A 246 -17.31 6.96 6.02
CA MET A 246 -16.40 7.20 4.89
C MET A 246 -17.12 6.99 3.56
N VAL A 247 -17.87 5.89 3.44
CA VAL A 247 -18.69 5.61 2.25
C VAL A 247 -19.71 6.73 2.03
N ASP A 248 -20.42 7.16 3.06
CA ASP A 248 -21.37 8.27 2.95
C ASP A 248 -20.69 9.58 2.53
N ALA A 249 -19.47 9.83 3.02
CA ALA A 249 -18.69 11.00 2.62
C ALA A 249 -18.27 10.93 1.15
N VAL A 250 -17.99 9.73 0.60
CA VAL A 250 -17.50 9.54 -0.76
C VAL A 250 -18.65 9.41 -1.79
N PHE A 251 -19.58 8.49 -1.55
CA PHE A 251 -20.67 8.12 -2.46
C PHE A 251 -21.99 8.84 -2.17
N GLY A 252 -22.12 9.46 -1.00
CA GLY A 252 -23.41 9.88 -0.48
C GLY A 252 -24.20 8.70 0.10
N PRO A 253 -25.47 8.91 0.48
CA PRO A 253 -26.29 7.85 1.05
C PRO A 253 -26.49 6.70 0.05
N VAL A 254 -25.91 5.54 0.37
CA VAL A 254 -26.01 4.29 -0.40
C VAL A 254 -26.29 3.11 0.52
N GLU A 255 -26.90 2.06 -0.03
CA GLU A 255 -27.09 0.79 0.68
C GLU A 255 -25.74 0.09 0.84
N LYS A 256 -25.51 -0.51 2.01
CA LYS A 256 -24.24 -1.10 2.43
C LYS A 256 -24.48 -2.50 2.99
N ARG A 257 -23.53 -3.40 2.79
CA ARG A 257 -23.53 -4.71 3.46
C ARG A 257 -22.11 -5.11 3.86
N TRP A 258 -22.03 -5.81 4.98
CA TRP A 258 -20.79 -6.40 5.50
C TRP A 258 -20.75 -7.88 5.11
N ILE A 259 -19.64 -8.30 4.50
CA ILE A 259 -19.38 -9.68 4.12
C ILE A 259 -18.24 -10.20 5.00
N ASP A 260 -18.45 -11.35 5.65
CA ASP A 260 -17.38 -11.98 6.42
C ASP A 260 -16.27 -12.45 5.47
N ALA A 261 -15.03 -12.09 5.78
CA ALA A 261 -13.85 -12.36 4.96
C ALA A 261 -12.74 -13.01 5.80
N TYR A 262 -11.58 -13.25 5.18
CA TYR A 262 -10.40 -13.74 5.88
C TYR A 262 -9.16 -13.02 5.37
N PHE A 263 -8.42 -12.38 6.28
CA PHE A 263 -7.09 -11.85 6.03
C PHE A 263 -6.14 -12.34 7.14
N PRO A 264 -4.90 -12.78 6.83
CA PRO A 264 -3.97 -13.27 7.85
C PRO A 264 -3.64 -12.27 8.98
N PHE A 265 -3.84 -10.98 8.73
CA PHE A 265 -3.50 -9.87 9.62
C PHE A 265 -4.69 -9.26 10.37
N THR A 266 -5.93 -9.76 10.17
CA THR A 266 -7.11 -9.29 10.93
C THR A 266 -8.03 -10.45 11.35
N GLU A 267 -8.67 -10.33 12.51
CA GLU A 267 -9.68 -11.26 13.03
C GLU A 267 -10.58 -10.57 14.10
N PRO A 268 -11.91 -10.46 13.87
CA PRO A 268 -12.62 -10.82 12.64
C PRO A 268 -12.26 -9.92 11.46
N SER A 269 -12.47 -10.43 10.25
CA SER A 269 -12.21 -9.77 8.97
C SER A 269 -13.50 -9.57 8.19
N PHE A 270 -13.62 -8.43 7.49
CA PHE A 270 -14.80 -8.07 6.71
C PHE A 270 -14.43 -7.39 5.40
N GLU A 271 -15.27 -7.58 4.40
CA GLU A 271 -15.37 -6.71 3.24
C GLU A 271 -16.61 -5.84 3.36
N LEU A 272 -16.49 -4.57 2.95
CA LEU A 272 -17.63 -3.66 2.85
C LEU A 272 -18.02 -3.52 1.39
N GLU A 273 -19.26 -3.88 1.08
CA GLU A 273 -19.83 -3.69 -0.24
C GLU A 273 -20.95 -2.63 -0.21
N ILE A 274 -21.11 -1.92 -1.33
CA ILE A 274 -22.18 -0.93 -1.53
C ILE A 274 -23.01 -1.28 -2.75
N PHE A 275 -24.32 -1.00 -2.69
CA PHE A 275 -25.17 -1.11 -3.89
C PHE A 275 -25.12 0.22 -4.65
N TYR A 276 -24.47 0.21 -5.81
CA TYR A 276 -24.22 1.40 -6.61
C TYR A 276 -24.29 1.06 -8.10
N ASN A 277 -24.94 1.92 -8.90
CA ASN A 277 -25.19 1.67 -10.32
C ASN A 277 -25.83 0.28 -10.60
N ASP A 278 -26.83 -0.09 -9.80
CA ASP A 278 -27.58 -1.35 -9.92
C ASP A 278 -26.79 -2.66 -9.68
N GLU A 279 -25.58 -2.56 -9.12
CA GLU A 279 -24.73 -3.70 -8.77
C GLU A 279 -24.11 -3.57 -7.37
N TRP A 280 -23.72 -4.69 -6.78
CA TRP A 280 -22.94 -4.70 -5.54
C TRP A 280 -21.46 -4.52 -5.87
N LEU A 281 -20.84 -3.51 -5.25
CA LEU A 281 -19.44 -3.16 -5.43
C LEU A 281 -18.69 -3.34 -4.10
N GLU A 282 -17.69 -4.22 -4.09
CA GLU A 282 -16.71 -4.31 -3.00
C GLU A 282 -15.82 -3.05 -2.97
N VAL A 283 -15.88 -2.33 -1.85
CA VAL A 283 -15.19 -1.05 -1.64
C VAL A 283 -13.81 -1.26 -1.01
N LEU A 284 -13.72 -2.16 -0.04
CA LEU A 284 -12.53 -2.35 0.80
C LEU A 284 -12.58 -3.67 1.57
N GLY A 285 -11.39 -4.13 2.00
CA GLY A 285 -11.21 -5.12 3.06
C GLY A 285 -10.76 -4.46 4.37
N CYS A 286 -11.18 -5.02 5.50
CA CYS A 286 -10.87 -4.48 6.83
C CYS A 286 -11.01 -5.53 7.93
N GLY A 287 -10.65 -5.15 9.16
CA GLY A 287 -10.92 -5.97 10.33
C GLY A 287 -10.24 -5.47 11.59
N VAL A 288 -10.46 -6.21 12.68
CA VAL A 288 -9.74 -6.01 13.93
C VAL A 288 -8.34 -6.60 13.75
N MET A 289 -7.29 -5.83 14.00
CA MET A 289 -5.90 -6.25 13.77
C MET A 289 -5.54 -7.46 14.65
N GLN A 290 -4.79 -8.40 14.08
CA GLN A 290 -4.21 -9.50 14.85
C GLN A 290 -3.29 -8.95 15.96
N GLN A 291 -3.52 -9.38 17.19
CA GLN A 291 -2.81 -8.85 18.36
C GLN A 291 -1.30 -9.08 18.28
N ASP A 292 -0.85 -10.14 17.61
CA ASP A 292 0.57 -10.41 17.37
C ASP A 292 1.28 -9.30 16.59
N ILE A 293 0.60 -8.65 15.65
CA ILE A 293 1.14 -7.52 14.89
C ILE A 293 1.35 -6.33 15.82
N LEU A 294 0.33 -6.01 16.64
CA LEU A 294 0.38 -4.93 17.61
C LEU A 294 1.46 -5.17 18.68
N ARG A 295 1.59 -6.40 19.18
CA ARG A 295 2.66 -6.80 20.11
C ARG A 295 4.05 -6.62 19.51
N LYS A 296 4.28 -7.14 18.30
CA LYS A 296 5.55 -7.00 17.56
C LYS A 296 5.87 -5.52 17.28
N ALA A 297 4.85 -4.68 17.15
CA ALA A 297 5.01 -3.25 16.96
C ALA A 297 5.16 -2.43 18.25
N GLY A 298 5.21 -3.08 19.42
CA GLY A 298 5.41 -2.41 20.71
C GLY A 298 4.14 -1.84 21.34
N ARG A 299 2.95 -2.31 20.93
CA ARG A 299 1.64 -1.83 21.42
C ARG A 299 1.00 -2.72 22.48
N GLY A 300 1.69 -3.78 22.90
CA GLY A 300 1.19 -4.67 23.95
C GLY A 300 -0.15 -5.29 23.58
N GLU A 301 -1.12 -5.23 24.50
CA GLU A 301 -2.46 -5.78 24.31
C GLU A 301 -3.48 -4.71 23.88
N GLN A 302 -3.03 -3.54 23.42
CA GLN A 302 -3.91 -2.51 22.89
C GLN A 302 -4.57 -3.02 21.61
N PRO A 303 -5.91 -3.03 21.50
CA PRO A 303 -6.58 -3.48 20.29
C PRO A 303 -6.61 -2.35 19.25
N GLY A 304 -6.80 -2.73 17.98
CA GLY A 304 -6.87 -1.77 16.87
C GLY A 304 -7.61 -2.36 15.68
N TRP A 305 -8.04 -1.49 14.77
CA TRP A 305 -8.58 -1.90 13.48
C TRP A 305 -7.72 -1.37 12.34
N ALA A 306 -7.79 -2.06 11.20
CA ALA A 306 -7.20 -1.62 9.94
C ALA A 306 -8.19 -1.80 8.78
N PHE A 307 -8.04 -0.97 7.74
CA PHE A 307 -8.69 -1.17 6.45
C PHE A 307 -7.70 -0.89 5.31
N GLY A 308 -7.96 -1.49 4.16
CA GLY A 308 -7.27 -1.21 2.90
C GLY A 308 -8.27 -1.14 1.75
N LEU A 309 -8.13 -0.11 0.90
CA LEU A 309 -8.98 0.09 -0.26
C LEU A 309 -8.18 0.40 -1.52
N GLY A 310 -8.69 -0.02 -2.68
CA GLY A 310 -8.13 0.31 -3.99
C GLY A 310 -8.71 1.62 -4.54
N LEU A 311 -7.87 2.63 -4.77
CA LEU A 311 -8.32 3.94 -5.24
C LEU A 311 -8.88 3.87 -6.67
N GLU A 312 -8.28 3.07 -7.55
CA GLU A 312 -8.72 2.90 -8.93
C GLU A 312 -10.13 2.32 -9.00
N ARG A 313 -10.44 1.27 -8.22
CA ARG A 313 -11.77 0.66 -8.22
C ARG A 313 -12.85 1.69 -7.88
N LEU A 314 -12.63 2.48 -6.82
CA LEU A 314 -13.58 3.55 -6.46
C LEU A 314 -13.61 4.65 -7.52
N ALA A 315 -12.47 5.01 -8.09
CA ALA A 315 -12.38 6.03 -9.13
C ALA A 315 -13.10 5.64 -10.42
N MET A 316 -12.94 4.40 -10.88
CA MET A 316 -13.62 3.89 -12.07
C MET A 316 -15.13 4.02 -11.93
N VAL A 317 -15.67 3.70 -10.75
CA VAL A 317 -17.12 3.78 -10.49
C VAL A 317 -17.61 5.21 -10.30
N LEU A 318 -16.92 6.02 -9.50
CA LEU A 318 -17.34 7.39 -9.17
C LEU A 318 -17.21 8.34 -10.35
N PHE A 319 -16.12 8.21 -11.10
CA PHE A 319 -15.83 9.03 -12.26
C PHE A 319 -16.27 8.37 -13.58
N ASP A 320 -16.89 7.18 -13.58
CA ASP A 320 -17.34 6.50 -14.80
C ASP A 320 -16.19 6.27 -15.81
N VAL A 321 -15.01 5.88 -15.29
CA VAL A 321 -13.81 5.60 -16.08
C VAL A 321 -13.82 4.12 -16.46
N PRO A 322 -13.95 3.77 -17.75
CA PRO A 322 -14.24 2.40 -18.18
C PRO A 322 -13.00 1.48 -18.25
N ASP A 323 -11.80 2.03 -18.09
CA ASP A 323 -10.55 1.32 -18.29
C ASP A 323 -9.44 1.95 -17.44
N ILE A 324 -8.80 1.12 -16.59
CA ILE A 324 -7.75 1.52 -15.65
C ILE A 324 -6.54 2.19 -16.33
N ARG A 325 -6.26 1.85 -17.60
CA ARG A 325 -5.15 2.45 -18.37
C ARG A 325 -5.33 3.96 -18.55
N LEU A 326 -6.56 4.47 -18.49
CA LEU A 326 -6.83 5.90 -18.63
C LEU A 326 -6.19 6.74 -17.52
N PHE A 327 -6.08 6.22 -16.29
CA PHE A 327 -5.38 6.92 -15.20
C PHE A 327 -3.89 7.14 -15.51
N TRP A 328 -3.30 6.30 -16.37
CA TRP A 328 -1.90 6.39 -16.75
C TRP A 328 -1.66 7.16 -18.04
N SER A 329 -2.73 7.52 -18.77
CA SER A 329 -2.64 8.23 -20.04
C SER A 329 -2.21 9.68 -19.86
N ASN A 330 -1.43 10.19 -20.82
CA ASN A 330 -1.09 11.61 -20.91
C ASN A 330 -2.04 12.38 -21.86
N ASP A 331 -3.15 11.76 -22.27
CA ASP A 331 -4.13 12.36 -23.18
C ASP A 331 -4.87 13.52 -22.50
N GLU A 332 -4.71 14.73 -23.05
CA GLU A 332 -5.37 15.94 -22.56
C GLU A 332 -6.90 15.81 -22.54
N ARG A 333 -7.51 15.00 -23.42
CA ARG A 333 -8.95 14.75 -23.46
C ARG A 333 -9.44 14.03 -22.21
N PHE A 334 -8.59 13.26 -21.55
CA PHE A 334 -8.86 12.65 -20.25
C PHE A 334 -8.54 13.62 -19.12
N ILE A 335 -7.30 14.11 -19.06
CA ILE A 335 -6.77 14.90 -17.93
C ILE A 335 -7.60 16.16 -17.67
N LYS A 336 -8.05 16.87 -18.72
CA LYS A 336 -8.77 18.15 -18.59
C LYS A 336 -10.21 18.02 -18.07
N GLN A 337 -10.73 16.80 -17.88
CA GLN A 337 -12.10 16.59 -17.41
C GLN A 337 -12.24 16.62 -15.87
N PHE A 338 -11.12 16.56 -15.15
CA PHE A 338 -11.10 16.45 -13.70
C PHE A 338 -10.56 17.71 -13.04
N LYS A 339 -11.02 17.96 -11.82
CA LYS A 339 -10.62 19.12 -11.03
C LYS A 339 -10.72 18.80 -9.54
N ASP A 340 -9.75 19.27 -8.78
CA ASP A 340 -9.70 19.04 -7.33
C ASP A 340 -11.00 19.45 -6.63
N GLY A 341 -11.48 18.57 -5.74
CA GLY A 341 -12.71 18.76 -4.96
C GLY A 341 -14.01 18.43 -5.68
N GLU A 342 -13.98 18.07 -6.96
CA GLU A 342 -15.17 17.78 -7.77
C GLU A 342 -15.18 16.32 -8.24
N ILE A 343 -16.31 15.62 -8.05
CA ILE A 343 -16.54 14.30 -8.65
C ILE A 343 -17.29 14.50 -9.97
N THR A 344 -16.58 14.34 -11.08
CA THR A 344 -17.09 14.59 -12.43
C THR A 344 -17.11 13.31 -13.24
N LYS A 345 -18.28 12.88 -13.72
CA LYS A 345 -18.36 11.72 -14.61
C LYS A 345 -17.58 11.99 -15.90
N PHE A 346 -16.63 11.12 -16.19
CA PHE A 346 -15.81 11.09 -17.38
C PHE A 346 -16.68 10.90 -18.61
N LYS A 347 -16.46 11.75 -19.61
CA LYS A 347 -17.08 11.62 -20.92
C LYS A 347 -16.11 10.89 -21.82
N SER A 348 -16.39 9.61 -22.03
CA SER A 348 -15.64 8.76 -22.96
C SER A 348 -15.58 9.39 -24.36
N PHE A 349 -14.42 9.29 -24.98
CA PHE A 349 -14.22 9.58 -26.40
C PHE A 349 -14.29 8.28 -27.23
N SER A 350 -14.46 8.42 -28.54
CA SER A 350 -14.56 7.28 -29.45
C SER A 350 -13.37 6.34 -29.33
N LYS A 351 -13.63 5.04 -29.17
CA LYS A 351 -12.59 4.00 -29.16
C LYS A 351 -12.02 3.81 -30.56
N TYR A 352 -10.71 3.58 -30.63
CA TYR A 352 -10.04 3.18 -31.87
C TYR A 352 -10.30 1.69 -32.18
N PRO A 353 -10.18 1.25 -33.44
CA PRO A 353 -10.35 -0.16 -33.80
C PRO A 353 -9.37 -1.08 -33.05
N ALA A 354 -9.82 -2.27 -32.63
CA ALA A 354 -8.95 -3.31 -32.11
C ALA A 354 -8.22 -4.06 -33.23
N CYS A 355 -7.04 -4.57 -32.91
CA CYS A 355 -6.32 -5.56 -33.69
C CYS A 355 -6.07 -6.80 -32.81
N TYR A 356 -6.68 -7.92 -33.16
CA TYR A 356 -6.54 -9.17 -32.41
C TYR A 356 -5.40 -10.02 -32.99
N LYS A 357 -4.60 -10.60 -32.10
CA LYS A 357 -3.59 -11.62 -32.43
C LYS A 357 -3.70 -12.77 -31.44
N ASP A 358 -3.62 -13.98 -31.96
CA ASP A 358 -3.62 -15.18 -31.12
C ASP A 358 -2.18 -15.74 -31.05
N VAL A 359 -1.81 -16.26 -29.89
CA VAL A 359 -0.57 -17.01 -29.69
C VAL A 359 -0.92 -18.35 -29.03
N SER A 360 -0.52 -19.43 -29.68
CA SER A 360 -0.62 -20.78 -29.15
C SER A 360 0.74 -21.40 -28.98
N PHE A 361 0.90 -22.19 -27.91
CA PHE A 361 2.15 -22.87 -27.59
C PHE A 361 1.88 -24.08 -26.71
N TRP A 362 2.83 -25.01 -26.71
CA TRP A 362 2.82 -26.19 -25.85
C TRP A 362 3.61 -25.96 -24.57
N ILE A 363 3.04 -26.41 -23.47
CA ILE A 363 3.67 -26.53 -22.15
C ILE A 363 3.60 -27.99 -21.68
N ASP A 364 4.52 -28.38 -20.81
CA ASP A 364 4.51 -29.65 -20.08
C ASP A 364 4.64 -29.41 -18.57
N GLU A 365 4.63 -30.48 -17.76
CA GLU A 365 4.71 -30.39 -16.30
C GLU A 365 6.02 -29.75 -15.80
N GLU A 366 7.08 -29.77 -16.60
CA GLU A 366 8.38 -29.19 -16.26
C GLU A 366 8.49 -27.71 -16.68
N THR A 367 7.55 -27.23 -17.50
CA THR A 367 7.54 -25.85 -17.99
C THR A 367 7.05 -24.91 -16.87
N PRO A 368 7.90 -24.02 -16.32
CA PRO A 368 7.54 -23.16 -15.19
C PRO A 368 6.77 -21.93 -15.67
N PHE A 369 5.58 -22.12 -16.26
CA PHE A 369 4.78 -21.06 -16.88
C PHE A 369 3.54 -20.75 -16.04
N HIS A 370 3.36 -19.46 -15.74
CA HIS A 370 2.11 -18.89 -15.22
C HIS A 370 1.52 -17.91 -16.24
N PRO A 371 0.19 -17.75 -16.36
CA PRO A 371 -0.42 -16.75 -17.25
C PRO A 371 0.11 -15.31 -17.06
N ASN A 372 0.43 -14.93 -15.81
CA ASN A 372 1.04 -13.63 -15.51
C ASN A 372 2.44 -13.45 -16.12
N ASP A 373 3.13 -14.53 -16.49
CA ASP A 373 4.39 -14.44 -17.22
C ASP A 373 4.18 -14.00 -18.66
N LEU A 374 3.14 -14.51 -19.33
CA LEU A 374 2.73 -13.99 -20.62
C LEU A 374 2.27 -12.53 -20.50
N ALA A 375 1.49 -12.19 -19.46
CA ALA A 375 1.08 -10.81 -19.21
C ALA A 375 2.29 -9.87 -19.09
N GLU A 376 3.34 -10.27 -18.36
CA GLU A 376 4.55 -9.44 -18.25
C GLU A 376 5.31 -9.29 -19.57
N ILE A 377 5.46 -10.36 -20.36
CA ILE A 377 6.08 -10.27 -21.70
C ILE A 377 5.27 -9.31 -22.57
N VAL A 378 3.94 -9.47 -22.59
CA VAL A 378 3.04 -8.65 -23.39
C VAL A 378 3.06 -7.18 -22.95
N ARG A 379 3.09 -6.90 -21.64
CA ARG A 379 3.28 -5.54 -21.10
C ARG A 379 4.63 -4.96 -21.48
N GLY A 380 5.70 -5.74 -21.38
CA GLY A 380 7.04 -5.30 -21.73
C GLY A 380 7.18 -4.93 -23.21
N VAL A 381 6.45 -5.62 -24.10
CA VAL A 381 6.51 -5.37 -25.55
C VAL A 381 5.51 -4.31 -26.01
N GLY A 382 4.25 -4.43 -25.57
CA GLY A 382 3.12 -3.63 -26.07
C GLY A 382 2.70 -2.48 -25.16
N GLY A 383 3.08 -2.49 -23.88
CA GLY A 383 2.69 -1.49 -22.90
C GLY A 383 1.19 -1.21 -22.89
N ASP A 384 0.83 0.08 -22.89
CA ASP A 384 -0.57 0.54 -22.88
C ASP A 384 -1.32 0.33 -24.20
N LEU A 385 -0.66 -0.19 -25.24
CA LEU A 385 -1.33 -0.54 -26.49
C LEU A 385 -2.10 -1.87 -26.38
N VAL A 386 -1.89 -2.64 -25.32
CA VAL A 386 -2.61 -3.90 -25.07
C VAL A 386 -3.78 -3.62 -24.14
N GLU A 387 -4.98 -3.99 -24.59
CA GLU A 387 -6.24 -3.84 -23.86
C GLU A 387 -6.60 -5.08 -23.06
N GLU A 388 -6.30 -6.26 -23.59
CA GLU A 388 -6.70 -7.52 -22.97
C GLU A 388 -5.76 -8.65 -23.41
N VAL A 389 -5.45 -9.56 -22.49
CA VAL A 389 -4.85 -10.87 -22.79
C VAL A 389 -5.72 -11.94 -22.16
N LYS A 390 -6.26 -12.84 -22.97
CA LYS A 390 -7.26 -13.82 -22.53
C LYS A 390 -6.92 -15.21 -23.00
N LEU A 391 -6.94 -16.19 -22.09
CA LEU A 391 -6.91 -17.61 -22.46
C LEU A 391 -8.23 -17.95 -23.18
N ILE A 392 -8.13 -18.40 -24.44
CA ILE A 392 -9.30 -18.71 -25.28
C ILE A 392 -9.46 -20.19 -25.57
N ASP A 393 -8.40 -20.99 -25.40
CA ASP A 393 -8.42 -22.45 -25.58
C ASP A 393 -7.33 -23.09 -24.74
N GLU A 394 -7.64 -24.25 -24.16
CA GLU A 394 -6.70 -25.11 -23.43
C GLU A 394 -6.97 -26.57 -23.82
N PHE A 395 -5.92 -27.27 -24.22
CA PHE A 395 -6.05 -28.66 -24.68
C PHE A 395 -4.83 -29.51 -24.32
N THR A 396 -5.04 -30.60 -23.58
CA THR A 396 -3.99 -31.59 -23.30
C THR A 396 -3.96 -32.69 -24.36
N HIS A 397 -2.82 -32.85 -25.04
CA HIS A 397 -2.66 -33.86 -26.07
C HIS A 397 -2.46 -35.26 -25.47
N PRO A 398 -3.34 -36.24 -25.79
CA PRO A 398 -3.45 -37.49 -25.04
C PRO A 398 -2.24 -38.43 -25.19
N LYS A 399 -1.42 -38.27 -26.23
CA LYS A 399 -0.24 -39.13 -26.46
C LYS A 399 1.05 -38.56 -25.89
N THR A 400 1.17 -37.23 -25.83
CA THR A 400 2.39 -36.55 -25.41
C THR A 400 2.29 -36.02 -23.99
N GLY A 401 1.08 -35.90 -23.44
CA GLY A 401 0.84 -35.27 -22.13
C GLY A 401 1.00 -33.75 -22.12
N LYS A 402 1.49 -33.15 -23.22
CA LYS A 402 1.65 -31.69 -23.34
C LYS A 402 0.29 -30.99 -23.40
N THR A 403 0.18 -29.86 -22.73
CA THR A 403 -0.99 -28.96 -22.80
C THR A 403 -0.69 -27.82 -23.77
N SER A 404 -1.59 -27.56 -24.71
CA SER A 404 -1.55 -26.38 -25.57
C SER A 404 -2.43 -25.30 -24.95
N ASN A 405 -1.85 -24.14 -24.71
CA ASN A 405 -2.59 -22.93 -24.35
C ASN A 405 -2.68 -22.03 -25.57
N ALA A 406 -3.85 -21.45 -25.83
CA ALA A 406 -4.02 -20.40 -26.82
C ALA A 406 -4.55 -19.14 -26.14
N PHE A 407 -3.79 -18.05 -26.27
CA PHE A 407 -4.16 -16.74 -25.75
C PHE A 407 -4.51 -15.80 -26.90
N ARG A 408 -5.54 -14.97 -26.69
CA ARG A 408 -5.86 -13.83 -27.55
C ARG A 408 -5.34 -12.56 -26.90
N ILE A 409 -4.57 -11.80 -27.67
CA ILE A 409 -4.06 -10.49 -27.32
C ILE A 409 -4.83 -9.45 -28.13
N ASN A 410 -5.47 -8.52 -27.43
CA ASN A 410 -6.22 -7.42 -28.02
C ASN A 410 -5.37 -6.14 -27.99
N TYR A 411 -4.84 -5.76 -29.15
CA TYR A 411 -4.12 -4.50 -29.30
C TYR A 411 -5.10 -3.38 -29.64
N ARG A 412 -5.24 -2.41 -28.74
CA ARG A 412 -6.05 -1.21 -28.94
C ARG A 412 -5.45 -0.05 -28.14
N SER A 413 -4.99 0.96 -28.87
CA SER A 413 -4.52 2.22 -28.29
C SER A 413 -5.69 3.12 -27.90
N MET A 414 -5.51 3.88 -26.82
CA MET A 414 -6.43 4.94 -26.39
C MET A 414 -6.28 6.23 -27.20
N GLU A 415 -5.19 6.39 -27.96
CA GLU A 415 -4.79 7.68 -28.53
C GLU A 415 -4.79 7.70 -30.06
N ARG A 416 -4.67 6.55 -30.72
CA ARG A 416 -4.61 6.45 -32.18
C ARG A 416 -5.04 5.09 -32.72
N SER A 417 -5.30 5.01 -34.02
CA SER A 417 -5.44 3.72 -34.69
C SER A 417 -4.09 3.00 -34.77
N LEU A 418 -4.12 1.67 -34.61
CA LEU A 418 -2.96 0.81 -34.82
C LEU A 418 -2.99 0.20 -36.22
N THR A 419 -1.83 0.15 -36.89
CA THR A 419 -1.65 -0.55 -38.16
C THR A 419 -1.46 -2.05 -37.92
N ASN A 420 -1.78 -2.88 -38.91
CA ASN A 420 -1.49 -4.32 -38.80
C ASN A 420 0.02 -4.61 -38.76
N GLU A 421 0.83 -3.78 -39.42
CA GLU A 421 2.28 -3.95 -39.51
C GLU A 421 2.93 -3.76 -38.13
N GLU A 422 2.62 -2.66 -37.42
CA GLU A 422 3.16 -2.42 -36.09
C GLU A 422 2.69 -3.47 -35.06
N VAL A 423 1.44 -3.94 -35.19
CA VAL A 423 0.91 -4.98 -34.30
C VAL A 423 1.54 -6.34 -34.58
N ASN A 424 1.85 -6.66 -35.84
CA ASN A 424 2.59 -7.88 -36.18
C ASN A 424 4.01 -7.84 -35.61
N GLU A 425 4.72 -6.72 -35.72
CA GLU A 425 6.06 -6.57 -35.14
C GLU A 425 6.06 -6.71 -33.60
N MET A 426 5.03 -6.20 -32.93
CA MET A 426 4.84 -6.45 -31.50
C MET A 426 4.55 -7.92 -31.21
N GLN A 427 3.65 -8.53 -31.97
CA GLN A 427 3.27 -9.93 -31.79
C GLN A 427 4.46 -10.88 -31.98
N ASP A 428 5.31 -10.63 -32.98
CA ASP A 428 6.50 -11.44 -33.24
C ASP A 428 7.49 -11.32 -32.09
N ARG A 429 7.71 -10.12 -31.55
CA ARG A 429 8.55 -9.93 -30.35
C ARG A 429 7.99 -10.64 -29.11
N VAL A 430 6.66 -10.63 -28.91
CA VAL A 430 6.02 -11.40 -27.82
C VAL A 430 6.29 -12.90 -27.99
N ARG A 431 6.12 -13.43 -29.21
CA ARG A 431 6.36 -14.84 -29.53
C ARG A 431 7.82 -15.23 -29.28
N ASP A 432 8.76 -14.40 -29.74
CA ASP A 432 10.20 -14.63 -29.56
C ASP A 432 10.58 -14.63 -28.08
N GLN A 433 10.14 -13.64 -27.31
CA GLN A 433 10.42 -13.56 -25.87
C GLN A 433 9.79 -14.72 -25.09
N LEU A 434 8.60 -15.18 -25.47
CA LEU A 434 7.95 -16.32 -24.86
C LEU A 434 8.75 -17.61 -25.07
N VAL A 435 9.22 -17.85 -26.30
CA VAL A 435 10.10 -18.99 -26.62
C VAL A 435 11.43 -18.86 -25.89
N ASP A 436 12.02 -17.68 -25.83
CA ASP A 436 13.31 -17.47 -25.18
C ASP A 436 13.24 -17.66 -23.66
N ALA A 437 12.18 -17.17 -23.01
CA ALA A 437 12.00 -17.24 -21.57
C ALA A 437 11.62 -18.65 -21.09
N PHE A 438 10.64 -19.29 -21.76
CA PHE A 438 10.02 -20.54 -21.28
C PHE A 438 10.39 -21.77 -22.10
N LYS A 439 11.15 -21.61 -23.19
CA LYS A 439 11.54 -22.69 -24.11
C LYS A 439 10.34 -23.47 -24.67
N VAL A 440 9.19 -22.79 -24.78
CA VAL A 440 7.96 -23.37 -25.30
C VAL A 440 8.03 -23.58 -26.80
N GLU A 441 7.24 -24.53 -27.29
CA GLU A 441 7.07 -24.79 -28.72
C GLU A 441 5.81 -24.07 -29.20
N LEU A 442 5.96 -23.04 -30.04
CA LEU A 442 4.82 -22.34 -30.65
C LEU A 442 4.02 -23.27 -31.56
N ARG A 443 2.70 -23.11 -31.56
CA ARG A 443 1.74 -23.90 -32.34
C ARG A 443 0.97 -23.03 -33.33
#